data_AF-A0A4E9EKX1-F1
#
_entry.id   AF-A0A4E9EKX1-F1
#
_cell.length_a   1.000
_cell.length_b   1.000
_cell.length_c   1.000
_cell.angle_alpha   90.00
_cell.angle_beta   90.00
_cell.angle_gamma   90.00
#
_symmetry.space_group_name_H-M   'P 1'
#
loop_
_entity.id
_entity.type
_entity.pdbx_description
1 polymer ?
#
loop_
_entity_poly.entity_id
_entity_poly.type
_entity_poly.pdbx_seq_one_letter_code
_entity_poly.pdbx_strand_id
1 'polypeptide(L)'
;MTDSTEPDWRGSSSNIYKVEPGMVIKVSRKVHTDNVAHETFNRERAQKFEVERKIYGVLGPHRLILPFVYPFAGNFLLLTNNRFYGCREFNGQEGLLLAQADSTLQEHLEQKFMMTTEAERKRWCCQAASSVAYLHKCGLAVWWLPNWT
;
A
#
# COMPACT_ATOMS: atom_id res chain seq x y z
N MET A 1 -22.82 4.73 6.13
CA MET A 1 -21.44 4.70 6.64
C MET A 1 -20.86 6.07 6.37
N THR A 2 -20.61 6.87 7.41
CA THR A 2 -19.94 8.16 7.27
C THR A 2 -18.45 7.89 7.12
N ASP A 3 -17.88 8.25 5.97
CA ASP A 3 -16.44 8.20 5.78
C ASP A 3 -15.77 9.07 6.86
N SER A 4 -14.94 8.46 7.70
CA SER A 4 -14.19 9.18 8.73
C SER A 4 -13.30 10.24 8.07
N THR A 5 -13.34 11.46 8.60
CA THR A 5 -12.42 12.54 8.18
C THR A 5 -11.02 12.36 8.78
N GLU A 6 -10.91 11.57 9.85
CA GLU A 6 -9.62 11.26 10.47
C GLU A 6 -9.02 9.97 9.88
N PRO A 7 -7.73 10.00 9.52
CA PRO A 7 -7.06 8.83 8.96
C PRO A 7 -6.69 7.82 10.05
N ASP A 8 -6.90 6.54 9.77
CA ASP A 8 -6.40 5.41 10.57
C ASP A 8 -4.86 5.41 10.64
N TRP A 9 -4.20 5.88 9.58
CA TRP A 9 -2.74 6.02 9.56
C TRP A 9 -2.27 7.27 8.82
N ARG A 10 -1.30 7.98 9.42
CA ARG A 10 -0.68 9.18 8.87
C ARG A 10 0.73 8.88 8.38
N GLY A 11 0.88 8.65 7.08
CA GLY A 11 2.18 8.56 6.44
C GLY A 11 2.79 9.94 6.16
N SER A 12 4.08 9.97 5.81
CA SER A 12 4.82 11.21 5.50
C SER A 12 4.33 11.92 4.23
N SER A 13 3.75 11.19 3.28
CA SER A 13 3.28 11.70 1.99
C SER A 13 1.79 11.43 1.71
N SER A 14 1.21 10.46 2.40
CA SER A 14 -0.17 10.00 2.20
C SER A 14 -0.82 9.60 3.52
N ASN A 15 -2.13 9.72 3.58
CA ASN A 15 -2.97 9.18 4.66
C ASN A 15 -3.61 7.86 4.20
N ILE A 16 -3.96 7.01 5.15
CA ILE A 16 -4.75 5.80 4.94
C ILE A 16 -6.03 5.91 5.75
N TYR A 17 -7.16 5.62 5.11
CA TYR A 17 -8.49 5.61 5.73
C TYR A 17 -9.13 4.25 5.52
N LYS A 18 -9.80 3.73 6.55
CA LYS A 18 -10.66 2.56 6.42
C LYS A 18 -11.95 2.97 5.73
N VAL A 19 -12.28 2.26 4.65
CA VAL A 19 -13.50 2.52 3.87
C VAL A 19 -14.54 1.43 4.12
N GLU A 20 -14.12 0.17 4.15
CA GLU A 20 -14.99 -1.01 4.30
C GLU A 20 -14.23 -2.10 5.08
N PRO A 21 -14.92 -3.11 5.66
CA PRO A 21 -14.25 -4.22 6.30
C PRO A 21 -13.23 -4.90 5.37
N GLY A 22 -11.96 -4.93 5.77
CA GLY A 22 -10.89 -5.52 4.97
C GLY A 22 -10.34 -4.62 3.85
N MET A 23 -10.81 -3.37 3.74
CA MET A 23 -10.38 -2.42 2.71
C MET A 23 -9.99 -1.05 3.29
N VAL A 24 -8.91 -0.50 2.76
CA VAL A 24 -8.43 0.84 3.09
C VAL A 24 -8.18 1.63 1.81
N ILE A 25 -8.25 2.95 1.88
CA ILE A 25 -7.90 3.86 0.81
C ILE A 25 -6.70 4.70 1.21
N LYS A 26 -5.68 4.73 0.36
CA LYS A 26 -4.49 5.58 0.49
C LYS A 26 -4.66 6.83 -0.36
N VAL A 27 -4.58 8.00 0.24
CA VAL A 27 -4.76 9.30 -0.42
C VAL A 27 -3.57 10.20 -0.16
N SER A 28 -3.05 10.86 -1.20
CA SER A 28 -1.96 11.84 -1.08
C SER A 28 -2.35 13.01 -0.18
N ARG A 29 -1.48 13.39 0.76
CA ARG A 29 -1.71 14.58 1.59
C ARG A 29 -1.61 15.83 0.73
N LYS A 30 -2.58 16.73 0.84
CA LYS A 30 -2.46 18.10 0.31
C LYS A 30 -1.53 18.89 1.22
N VAL A 31 -0.56 19.59 0.64
CA VAL A 31 0.15 20.65 1.37
C VAL A 31 -0.82 21.83 1.51
N HIS A 32 -0.79 22.55 2.62
CA HIS A 32 -1.59 23.77 2.80
C HIS A 32 -1.17 24.83 1.77
N THR A 33 -2.13 25.68 1.35
CA THR A 33 -1.92 26.76 0.37
C THR A 33 -0.91 27.80 0.81
N ASP A 34 -0.69 27.90 2.13
CA ASP A 34 0.19 28.89 2.75
C ASP A 34 1.68 28.52 2.60
N ASN A 35 1.98 27.36 2.04
CA ASN A 35 3.34 26.95 1.71
C ASN A 35 3.74 27.49 0.33
N VAL A 36 4.83 28.25 0.26
CA VAL A 36 5.35 28.82 -1.00
C VAL A 36 5.65 27.75 -2.06
N ALA A 37 5.96 26.52 -1.65
CA ALA A 37 6.19 25.37 -2.53
C ALA A 37 4.96 24.46 -2.69
N HIS A 38 3.76 24.94 -2.34
CA HIS A 38 2.49 24.20 -2.39
C HIS A 38 2.27 23.49 -3.73
N GLU A 39 2.35 24.25 -4.83
CA GLU A 39 2.11 23.70 -6.18
C GLU A 39 3.13 22.64 -6.56
N THR A 40 4.41 22.90 -6.27
CA THR A 40 5.50 21.97 -6.56
C THR A 40 5.33 20.67 -5.79
N PHE A 41 5.07 20.73 -4.48
CA PHE A 41 4.88 19.52 -3.68
C PHE A 41 3.62 18.73 -4.07
N ASN A 42 2.52 19.41 -4.38
CA ASN A 42 1.31 18.71 -4.82
C ASN A 42 1.51 18.06 -6.19
N ARG A 43 2.21 18.71 -7.12
CA ARG A 43 2.58 18.14 -8.42
C ARG A 43 3.48 16.91 -8.27
N GLU A 44 4.53 17.00 -7.45
CA GLU A 44 5.43 15.87 -7.18
C GLU A 44 4.69 14.69 -6.53
N ARG A 45 3.79 14.97 -5.58
CA ARG A 45 2.99 13.93 -4.93
C ARG A 45 2.01 13.27 -5.91
N ALA A 46 1.35 14.04 -6.77
CA ALA A 46 0.48 13.51 -7.82
C ALA A 46 1.27 12.62 -8.79
N GLN A 47 2.48 13.04 -9.19
CA GLN A 47 3.35 12.23 -10.03
C GLN A 47 3.77 10.92 -9.34
N LYS A 48 4.18 10.97 -8.07
CA LYS A 48 4.54 9.77 -7.28
C LYS A 48 3.35 8.82 -7.15
N PHE A 49 2.16 9.36 -6.92
CA PHE A 49 0.93 8.58 -6.85
C PHE A 49 0.61 7.88 -8.18
N GLU A 50 0.75 8.58 -9.30
CA GLU A 50 0.55 8.01 -10.63
C GLU A 50 1.57 6.91 -10.97
N VAL A 51 2.83 7.10 -10.55
CA VAL A 51 3.87 6.05 -10.66
C VAL A 51 3.48 4.83 -9.82
N GLU A 52 3.05 5.03 -8.58
CA GLU A 52 2.61 3.94 -7.70
C GLU A 52 1.42 3.17 -8.28
N ARG A 53 0.43 3.89 -8.83
CA ARG A 53 -0.72 3.29 -9.54
C ARG A 53 -0.27 2.43 -10.72
N LYS A 54 0.66 2.90 -11.53
CA LYS A 54 1.24 2.14 -12.65
C LYS A 54 2.00 0.91 -12.18
N ILE A 55 2.75 1.03 -11.09
CA ILE A 55 3.45 -0.11 -10.47
C ILE A 55 2.45 -1.21 -10.10
N TYR A 56 1.34 -0.88 -9.42
CA TYR A 56 0.30 -1.85 -9.11
C TYR A 56 -0.33 -2.46 -10.38
N GLY A 57 -0.49 -1.67 -11.44
CA GLY A 57 -0.95 -2.16 -12.74
C GLY A 57 -0.01 -3.17 -13.39
N VAL A 58 1.31 -2.96 -13.33
CA VAL A 58 2.32 -3.89 -13.86
C VAL A 58 2.41 -5.16 -13.03
N LEU A 59 2.31 -5.03 -11.71
CA LEU A 59 2.44 -6.16 -10.79
C LEU A 59 1.31 -7.17 -10.94
N GLY A 60 0.10 -6.69 -11.26
CA GLY A 60 -1.07 -7.53 -11.43
C GLY A 60 -1.32 -8.42 -10.20
N PRO A 61 -1.98 -9.58 -10.39
CA PRO A 61 -2.27 -10.49 -9.30
C PRO A 61 -1.02 -11.18 -8.75
N HIS A 62 -0.57 -10.82 -7.53
CA HIS A 62 0.51 -11.52 -6.86
C HIS A 62 0.24 -11.75 -5.37
N ARG A 63 0.36 -13.00 -4.90
CA ARG A 63 -0.06 -13.42 -3.54
C ARG A 63 0.74 -12.77 -2.39
N LEU A 64 1.95 -12.27 -2.66
CA LEU A 64 2.88 -11.77 -1.63
C LEU A 64 3.17 -10.26 -1.74
N ILE A 65 2.60 -9.59 -2.74
CA ILE A 65 2.62 -8.14 -2.85
C ILE A 65 1.20 -7.67 -2.53
N LEU A 66 1.03 -6.50 -1.92
CA LEU A 66 -0.31 -5.92 -1.70
C LEU A 66 -1.05 -6.00 -3.04
N PRO A 67 -2.05 -6.91 -3.19
CA PRO A 67 -2.33 -7.45 -4.53
C PRO A 67 -3.20 -6.51 -5.38
N PHE A 68 -3.82 -6.89 -6.52
CA PHE A 68 -4.53 -6.01 -7.50
C PHE A 68 -5.74 -6.66 -8.20
N VAL A 69 -6.87 -5.95 -8.30
CA VAL A 69 -8.17 -6.36 -8.88
C VAL A 69 -8.78 -5.19 -9.65
N TYR A 70 -9.10 -5.45 -10.92
CA TYR A 70 -9.91 -4.60 -11.80
C TYR A 70 -11.40 -4.94 -11.59
N PRO A 71 -12.34 -3.97 -11.66
CA PRO A 71 -13.76 -4.28 -11.54
C PRO A 71 -14.24 -5.00 -12.81
N PHE A 72 -14.67 -6.25 -12.68
CA PHE A 72 -15.54 -6.91 -13.66
C PHE A 72 -16.84 -7.31 -12.99
N ALA A 73 -17.93 -7.09 -13.69
CA ALA A 73 -19.28 -7.02 -13.18
C ALA A 73 -19.76 -8.29 -12.45
N GLY A 74 -20.38 -8.08 -11.28
CA GLY A 74 -21.48 -8.90 -10.79
C GLY A 74 -21.16 -10.36 -10.45
N ASN A 75 -20.33 -10.60 -9.42
CA ASN A 75 -20.53 -11.67 -8.43
C ASN A 75 -19.39 -11.63 -7.41
N PHE A 76 -19.71 -11.30 -6.16
CA PHE A 76 -18.77 -11.27 -5.04
C PHE A 76 -18.50 -12.70 -4.56
N LEU A 77 -17.69 -13.44 -5.31
CA LEU A 77 -17.15 -14.71 -4.85
C LEU A 77 -15.84 -14.44 -4.10
N LEU A 78 -15.86 -14.72 -2.80
CA LEU A 78 -14.77 -14.66 -1.81
C LEU A 78 -13.68 -15.72 -2.07
N LEU A 79 -13.21 -15.81 -3.31
CA LEU A 79 -12.16 -16.74 -3.73
C LEU A 79 -11.25 -16.06 -4.75
N THR A 80 -10.48 -15.04 -4.34
CA THR A 80 -9.14 -14.84 -4.92
C THR A 80 -8.28 -14.06 -3.93
N ASN A 81 -7.07 -14.58 -3.69
CA ASN A 81 -6.01 -13.95 -2.90
C ASN A 81 -5.46 -12.72 -3.64
N ASN A 82 -6.27 -11.68 -3.79
CA ASN A 82 -5.98 -10.54 -4.65
C ASN A 82 -6.56 -9.24 -4.03
N ARG A 83 -5.72 -8.31 -3.54
CA ARG A 83 -6.08 -7.18 -2.65
C ARG A 83 -5.42 -5.80 -2.97
N PHE A 84 -5.75 -5.25 -4.14
CA PHE A 84 -5.82 -3.80 -4.45
C PHE A 84 -7.07 -3.72 -5.28
N TYR A 85 -7.96 -2.79 -4.98
CA TYR A 85 -9.32 -2.82 -5.52
C TYR A 85 -9.55 -1.72 -6.56
N GLY A 86 -8.46 -1.12 -7.07
CA GLY A 86 -8.51 -0.04 -8.05
C GLY A 86 -8.28 1.34 -7.43
N CYS A 87 -8.71 2.36 -8.15
CA CYS A 87 -8.76 3.74 -7.68
C CYS A 87 -10.20 4.11 -7.36
N ARG A 88 -10.39 4.93 -6.33
CA ARG A 88 -11.70 5.47 -5.94
C ARG A 88 -11.54 6.92 -5.50
N GLU A 89 -12.51 7.76 -5.84
CA GLU A 89 -12.57 9.12 -5.32
C GLU A 89 -12.89 9.10 -3.82
N PHE A 90 -12.15 9.87 -3.04
CA PHE A 90 -12.33 10.04 -1.60
C PHE A 90 -12.04 11.48 -1.23
N ASN A 91 -13.05 12.19 -0.70
CA ASN A 91 -12.97 13.60 -0.30
C ASN A 91 -12.40 14.53 -1.39
N GLY A 92 -12.83 14.37 -2.65
CA GLY A 92 -12.37 15.19 -3.77
C GLY A 92 -10.92 14.91 -4.19
N GLN A 93 -10.41 13.72 -3.90
CA GLN A 93 -9.10 13.24 -4.34
C GLN A 93 -9.21 11.80 -4.84
N GLU A 94 -8.39 11.45 -5.84
CA GLU A 94 -8.22 10.04 -6.20
C GLU A 94 -7.36 9.33 -5.14
N GLY A 95 -7.83 8.16 -4.68
CA GLY A 95 -7.15 7.30 -3.73
C GLY A 95 -6.93 5.88 -4.26
N LEU A 96 -5.90 5.21 -3.75
CA LEU A 96 -5.61 3.80 -4.06
C LEU A 96 -6.35 2.90 -3.07
N LEU A 97 -7.23 2.02 -3.56
CA LEU A 97 -7.88 1.03 -2.71
C LEU A 97 -6.97 -0.18 -2.50
N LEU A 98 -6.73 -0.53 -1.25
CA LEU A 98 -5.82 -1.59 -0.81
C LEU A 98 -6.54 -2.52 0.17
N ALA A 99 -6.04 -3.73 0.38
CA ALA A 99 -6.45 -4.49 1.55
C ALA A 99 -5.99 -3.83 2.84
N GLN A 100 -6.86 -3.96 3.84
CA GLN A 100 -6.47 -3.79 5.22
C GLN A 100 -5.55 -4.93 5.65
N ALA A 101 -4.44 -4.57 6.29
CA ALA A 101 -3.63 -5.48 7.11
C ALA A 101 -3.98 -5.27 8.59
N ASP A 102 -3.78 -6.30 9.41
CA ASP A 102 -4.10 -6.22 10.85
C ASP A 102 -3.12 -5.31 11.60
N SER A 103 -1.85 -5.31 11.19
CA SER A 103 -0.80 -4.44 11.74
C SER A 103 0.39 -4.35 10.76
N THR A 104 1.34 -3.47 11.06
CA THR A 104 2.67 -3.50 10.43
C THR A 104 3.54 -4.60 11.05
N LEU A 105 4.59 -5.01 10.34
CA LEU A 105 5.61 -5.93 10.88
C LEU A 105 6.40 -5.27 12.02
N GLN A 106 6.64 -3.96 11.95
CA GLN A 106 7.33 -3.22 13.00
C GLN A 106 6.54 -3.27 14.32
N GLU A 107 5.26 -2.89 14.30
CA GLU A 107 4.39 -2.96 15.49
C GLU A 107 4.30 -4.38 16.03
N HIS A 108 4.21 -5.38 15.15
CA HIS A 108 4.19 -6.79 15.56
C HIS A 108 5.47 -7.17 16.32
N LEU A 109 6.63 -6.80 15.80
CA LEU A 109 7.91 -7.09 16.43
C LEU A 109 8.06 -6.32 17.74
N GLU A 110 7.74 -5.03 17.79
CA GLU A 110 7.81 -4.22 19.02
C GLU A 110 6.95 -4.81 20.15
N GLN A 111 5.78 -5.36 19.83
CA GLN A 111 4.87 -5.93 20.83
C GLN A 111 5.17 -7.39 21.17
N LYS A 112 5.68 -8.18 20.22
CA LYS A 112 5.70 -9.66 20.30
C LYS A 112 7.04 -10.28 19.94
N PHE A 113 8.15 -9.51 19.96
CA PHE A 113 9.48 -10.01 19.56
C PHE A 113 9.85 -11.32 20.27
N MET A 114 9.70 -11.36 21.59
CA MET A 114 10.07 -12.54 22.40
C MET A 114 9.18 -13.76 22.15
N MET A 115 7.96 -13.55 21.63
CA MET A 115 7.04 -14.62 21.25
C MET A 115 7.17 -15.03 19.78
N THR A 116 7.93 -14.25 18.99
CA THR A 116 8.14 -14.54 17.57
C THR A 116 9.09 -15.74 17.44
N THR A 117 8.61 -16.81 16.84
CA THR A 117 9.40 -18.03 16.64
C THR A 117 10.43 -17.88 15.52
N GLU A 118 11.46 -18.72 15.53
CA GLU A 118 12.42 -18.77 14.40
C GLU A 118 11.73 -19.16 13.09
N ALA A 119 10.72 -20.03 13.16
CA ALA A 119 9.93 -20.45 12.00
C ALA A 119 9.17 -19.28 11.36
N GLU A 120 8.55 -18.40 12.16
CA GLU A 120 7.87 -17.21 11.67
C GLU A 120 8.84 -16.22 11.02
N ARG A 121 10.00 -15.98 11.65
CA ARG A 121 11.04 -15.13 11.05
C ARG A 121 11.51 -15.67 9.71
N LYS A 122 11.82 -16.97 9.63
CA LYS A 122 12.20 -17.64 8.37
C LYS A 122 11.12 -17.47 7.31
N ARG A 123 9.85 -17.68 7.68
CA ARG A 123 8.72 -17.50 6.78
C ARG A 123 8.65 -16.07 6.24
N TRP A 124 8.76 -15.05 7.09
CA TRP A 124 8.74 -13.64 6.66
C TRP A 124 9.92 -13.31 5.75
N CYS A 125 11.12 -13.77 6.07
CA CYS A 125 12.30 -13.60 5.21
C CYS A 125 12.08 -14.23 3.83
N CYS A 126 11.57 -15.47 3.77
CA CYS A 126 11.26 -16.14 2.50
C CYS A 126 10.19 -15.39 1.70
N GLN A 127 9.14 -14.89 2.36
CA GLN A 127 8.10 -14.09 1.69
C GLN A 127 8.67 -12.79 1.13
N ALA A 128 9.47 -12.07 1.91
CA ALA A 128 10.12 -10.82 1.48
C ALA A 128 11.05 -11.07 0.28
N ALA A 129 11.92 -12.08 0.35
CA ALA A 129 12.82 -12.44 -0.74
C ALA A 129 12.05 -12.83 -2.01
N SER A 130 10.97 -13.59 -1.88
CA SER A 130 10.11 -13.99 -3.00
C SER A 130 9.42 -12.78 -3.65
N SER A 131 8.93 -11.83 -2.85
CA SER A 131 8.31 -10.60 -3.35
C SER A 131 9.31 -9.72 -4.09
N VAL A 132 10.54 -9.57 -3.56
CA VAL A 132 11.61 -8.81 -4.22
C VAL A 132 12.02 -9.46 -5.54
N ALA A 133 12.18 -10.79 -5.57
CA ALA A 133 12.49 -11.51 -6.80
C ALA A 133 11.40 -11.31 -7.87
N TYR A 134 10.12 -11.31 -7.46
CA TYR A 134 9.01 -11.03 -8.37
C TYR A 134 9.04 -9.59 -8.90
N LEU A 135 9.26 -8.59 -8.02
CA LEU A 135 9.40 -7.19 -8.41
C LEU A 135 10.50 -7.02 -9.46
N HIS A 136 11.67 -7.63 -9.24
CA HIS A 136 12.78 -7.60 -10.19
C HIS A 136 12.41 -8.25 -11.52
N LYS A 137 11.69 -9.38 -11.51
CA LYS A 137 11.18 -10.03 -12.73
C LYS A 137 10.23 -9.13 -13.52
N CYS A 138 9.47 -8.27 -12.84
CA CYS A 138 8.60 -7.26 -13.45
C CYS A 138 9.36 -6.00 -13.90
N GLY A 139 10.68 -5.94 -13.78
CA GLY A 139 11.49 -4.77 -14.11
C GLY A 139 11.39 -3.62 -13.09
N LEU A 140 10.89 -3.90 -11.89
CA LEU A 140 10.73 -2.93 -10.82
C LEU A 140 11.89 -3.06 -9.83
N ALA A 141 12.59 -1.95 -9.59
CA ALA A 141 13.62 -1.88 -8.57
C ALA A 141 13.00 -1.46 -7.24
N VAL A 142 13.14 -2.31 -6.21
CA VAL A 142 12.96 -1.88 -4.82
C VAL A 142 14.34 -1.57 -4.27
N TRP A 143 14.66 -0.28 -4.19
CA TRP A 143 15.93 0.16 -3.62
C TRP A 143 15.91 -0.05 -2.10
N TRP A 144 16.35 -1.22 -1.66
CA TRP A 144 17.05 -1.33 -0.39
C TRP A 144 18.48 -0.91 -0.70
N LEU A 145 18.97 0.17 -0.10
CA LEU A 145 20.40 0.38 0.04
C LEU A 145 20.85 -0.34 1.32
N PRO A 146 21.36 -1.57 1.27
CA PRO A 146 22.31 -2.01 2.26
C PRO A 146 23.68 -1.87 1.57
N ASN A 147 24.37 -0.76 1.81
CA ASN A 147 25.82 -0.71 1.55
C ASN A 147 26.48 -1.76 2.46
N TRP A 148 26.74 -2.94 1.91
CA TRP A 148 27.76 -3.85 2.43
C TRP A 148 28.93 -3.77 1.44
N THR A 149 29.80 -2.81 1.70
CA THR A 149 31.22 -2.86 1.30
C THR A 149 32.03 -3.08 2.55
#